data_AF-A0A7X4EWE0-F1
#
_entry.id   AF-A0A7X4EWE0-F1
#
_cell.length_a   1.000
_cell.length_b   1.000
_cell.length_c   1.000
_cell.angle_alpha   90.00
_cell.angle_beta   90.00
_cell.angle_gamma   90.00
#
_symmetry.space_group_name_H-M   'P 1'
#
loop_
_entity.id
_entity.type
_entity.pdbx_description
1 polymer ?
#
loop_
_entity_poly.entity_id
_entity_poly.type
_entity_poly.pdbx_seq_one_letter_code
_entity_poly.pdbx_strand_id
1 'polypeptide(L)'
;MSSTSTGTLYVVATPIGNLDDISPRACQVLGSVDLIAAEDTRRTRGLLSKFGVKTPTISYHDHNEASRSPALLKRLQGGESVALVSDAGT
;
A
#
# COMPACT_ATOMS: atom_id res chain seq x y z
N MET A 1 12.72 -16.68 -23.93
CA MET A 1 11.58 -15.83 -23.53
C MET A 1 11.88 -15.38 -22.11
N SER A 2 12.28 -14.12 -21.92
CA SER A 2 12.57 -13.59 -20.58
C SER A 2 11.22 -13.36 -19.89
N SER A 3 10.94 -14.07 -18.80
CA SER A 3 9.75 -13.81 -18.00
C SER A 3 9.93 -12.46 -17.30
N THR A 4 9.47 -11.38 -17.92
CA THR A 4 9.32 -10.08 -17.26
C THR A 4 8.29 -10.27 -16.15
N SER A 5 8.78 -10.53 -14.93
CA SER A 5 7.92 -10.69 -13.76
C SER A 5 7.40 -9.31 -13.40
N THR A 6 6.14 -9.03 -13.75
CA THR A 6 5.44 -7.83 -13.32
C THR A 6 5.13 -7.94 -11.83
N GLY A 7 5.30 -6.83 -11.10
CA GLY A 7 4.94 -6.72 -9.70
C GLY A 7 3.43 -6.78 -9.50
N THR A 8 3.01 -6.94 -8.24
CA THR A 8 1.60 -7.08 -7.88
C THR A 8 1.08 -5.81 -7.20
N LEU A 9 -0.07 -5.32 -7.65
CA LEU A 9 -0.83 -4.31 -6.93
C LEU A 9 -1.79 -5.01 -5.96
N TYR A 10 -1.59 -4.82 -4.66
CA TYR A 10 -2.49 -5.32 -3.62
C TYR A 10 -3.41 -4.20 -3.16
N VAL A 11 -4.72 -4.42 -3.22
CA VAL A 11 -5.69 -3.50 -2.61
C VAL A 11 -5.96 -3.98 -1.18
N VAL A 12 -5.64 -3.14 -0.20
CA VAL A 12 -5.70 -3.49 1.22
C VAL A 12 -6.63 -2.51 1.95
N ALA A 13 -7.73 -3.05 2.48
CA ALA A 13 -8.63 -2.28 3.34
C ALA A 13 -8.03 -2.13 4.74
N THR A 14 -8.27 -0.97 5.36
CA THR A 14 -7.98 -0.73 6.78
C THR A 14 -9.22 -0.92 7.63
N PRO A 15 -9.11 -1.39 8.89
CA PRO A 15 -10.26 -1.50 9.76
C PRO A 15 -10.79 -0.10 10.17
N ILE A 16 -12.11 -0.02 10.39
CA ILE A 16 -12.77 1.17 10.95
C ILE A 16 -12.66 1.09 12.47
N GLY A 17 -11.95 2.04 13.08
CA GLY A 17 -11.78 2.09 14.54
C GLY A 17 -10.65 1.19 15.04
N ASN A 18 -10.93 -0.09 15.26
CA ASN A 18 -9.98 -0.98 15.93
C ASN A 18 -8.88 -1.51 14.99
N LEU A 19 -7.64 -1.10 15.22
CA LEU A 19 -6.49 -1.54 14.42
C LEU A 19 -6.21 -3.06 14.54
N ASP A 20 -6.68 -3.74 15.59
CA ASP A 20 -6.52 -5.18 15.75
C ASP A 20 -7.43 -6.01 14.83
N ASP A 21 -8.42 -5.39 14.19
CA ASP A 21 -9.34 -6.06 13.27
C ASP A 21 -8.71 -6.26 11.87
N ILE A 22 -7.47 -5.79 11.67
CA ILE A 22 -6.74 -6.03 10.43
C ILE A 22 -6.45 -7.54 10.26
N SER A 23 -6.70 -8.07 9.06
CA SER A 23 -6.44 -9.48 8.81
C SER A 23 -4.93 -9.81 8.85
N PRO A 24 -4.54 -11.02 9.30
CA PRO A 24 -3.14 -11.47 9.23
C PRO A 24 -2.54 -11.37 7.82
N ARG A 25 -3.35 -11.62 6.79
CA ARG A 25 -2.95 -11.49 5.39
C ARG A 25 -2.62 -10.04 5.02
N ALA A 26 -3.41 -9.07 5.48
CA ALA A 26 -3.16 -7.66 5.22
C ALA A 26 -1.83 -7.21 5.87
N CYS A 27 -1.58 -7.60 7.13
CA CYS A 27 -0.29 -7.34 7.77
C CYS A 27 0.88 -7.95 6.98
N GLN A 28 0.74 -9.21 6.54
CA GLN A 28 1.77 -9.88 5.75
C GLN A 28 2.05 -9.13 4.44
N VAL A 29 1.01 -8.73 3.71
CA VAL A 29 1.13 -7.97 2.46
C VAL A 29 1.81 -6.62 2.71
N LEU A 30 1.35 -5.85 3.70
CA LEU A 30 1.93 -4.55 4.03
C LEU A 30 3.42 -4.67 4.41
N GLY A 31 3.83 -5.79 5.02
CA GLY A 31 5.22 -6.09 5.35
C GLY A 31 6.06 -6.64 4.20
N SER A 32 5.46 -7.14 3.11
CA SER A 32 6.19 -7.79 2.01
C SER A 32 6.30 -6.97 0.72
N VAL A 33 5.48 -5.92 0.56
CA VAL A 33 5.52 -5.05 -0.63
C VAL A 33 6.68 -4.05 -0.56
N ASP A 34 7.09 -3.53 -1.73
CA ASP A 34 8.17 -2.54 -1.85
C ASP A 34 7.70 -1.10 -1.57
N LEU A 35 6.39 -0.88 -1.61
CA LEU A 35 5.77 0.41 -1.33
C LEU A 35 4.33 0.28 -0.86
N ILE A 36 3.94 1.17 0.05
CA ILE A 36 2.54 1.43 0.38
C ILE A 36 2.13 2.80 -0.18
N ALA A 37 1.17 2.81 -1.09
CA ALA A 37 0.45 4.00 -1.52
C ALA A 37 -0.79 4.16 -0.64
N ALA A 38 -0.88 5.26 0.12
CA ALA A 38 -1.94 5.46 1.11
C ALA A 38 -2.63 6.81 0.94
N GLU A 39 -3.94 6.83 1.17
CA GLU A 39 -4.75 8.05 1.18
C GLU A 39 -4.33 9.01 2.30
N ASP A 40 -4.37 8.55 3.56
CA ASP A 40 -3.75 9.24 4.71
C ASP A 40 -2.51 8.48 5.22
N THR A 41 -1.33 9.01 4.88
CA THR A 41 -0.04 8.44 5.30
C THR A 41 0.20 8.50 6.82
N ARG A 42 -0.47 9.41 7.55
CA ARG A 42 -0.34 9.53 9.01
C ARG A 42 -1.09 8.40 9.70
N ARG A 43 -2.35 8.14 9.30
CA ARG A 43 -3.13 7.01 9.82
C ARG A 43 -2.48 5.68 9.47
N THR A 44 -2.06 5.54 8.21
CA THR A 44 -1.34 4.35 7.76
C THR A 44 -0.05 4.12 8.56
N ARG A 45 0.74 5.17 8.84
CA ARG A 45 1.95 5.04 9.66
C ARG A 45 1.64 4.56 11.09
N GLY A 46 0.52 5.00 11.68
CA GLY A 46 0.07 4.50 12.99
C GLY A 46 -0.21 3.00 12.97
N LEU A 47 -0.95 2.53 11.96
CA LEU A 47 -1.19 1.10 11.73
C LEU A 47 0.12 0.33 11.56
N LEU A 48 1.00 0.77 10.66
CA LEU A 48 2.28 0.10 10.39
C LEU A 48 3.17 0.03 11.63
N SER A 49 3.19 1.10 12.43
CA SER A 49 3.98 1.15 13.68
C SER A 49 3.47 0.13 14.70
N LYS A 50 2.16 -0.06 14.82
CA LYS A 50 1.56 -1.07 15.72
C LYS A 50 2.00 -2.49 15.38
N PHE A 51 2.15 -2.80 14.09
CA PHE A 51 2.54 -4.13 13.59
C PHE A 51 4.03 -4.26 13.26
N GLY A 52 4.85 -3.25 13.58
CA GLY A 52 6.30 -3.28 13.32
C GLY A 52 6.68 -3.28 11.83
N VAL A 53 5.78 -2.85 10.95
CA VAL A 53 6.01 -2.79 9.51
C VAL A 53 6.81 -1.54 9.15
N LYS A 54 7.89 -1.71 8.38
CA LYS A 54 8.84 -0.64 8.00
C LYS A 54 8.76 -0.22 6.53
N THR A 55 7.81 -0.77 5.78
CA THR A 55 7.62 -0.53 4.37
C THR A 55 7.40 0.96 4.08
N PRO A 56 8.12 1.56 3.11
CA PRO A 56 7.98 2.99 2.82
C PRO A 56 6.57 3.33 2.34
N THR A 57 6.07 4.49 2.76
CA THR A 57 4.72 4.97 2.44
C THR A 57 4.79 6.24 1.60
N ILE A 58 3.92 6.37 0.60
CA ILE A 58 3.68 7.61 -0.15
C ILE A 58 2.20 7.98 -0.09
N SER A 59 1.90 9.27 -0.23
CA SER A 59 0.52 9.75 -0.37
C SER A 59 -0.04 9.45 -1.76
N TYR A 60 -1.22 8.86 -1.83
CA TYR A 60 -1.99 8.62 -3.05
C TYR A 60 -3.47 8.86 -2.78
N HIS A 61 -3.99 9.97 -3.29
CA HIS A 61 -5.38 10.43 -3.10
C HIS A 61 -5.80 11.28 -4.31
N ASP A 62 -7.08 11.60 -4.45
CA ASP A 62 -7.68 12.26 -5.62
C ASP A 62 -6.88 13.45 -6.15
N HIS A 63 -6.40 14.34 -5.27
CA HIS A 63 -5.62 15.51 -5.69
C HIS A 63 -4.28 15.22 -6.37
N ASN A 64 -3.68 14.04 -6.13
CA ASN A 64 -2.35 13.70 -6.66
C ASN A 64 -2.34 12.42 -7.51
N GLU A 65 -3.44 11.68 -7.57
CA GLU A 65 -3.58 10.42 -8.31
C GLU A 65 -3.04 10.55 -9.74
N ALA A 66 -3.58 11.48 -10.53
CA ALA A 66 -3.19 11.65 -11.93
C ALA A 66 -1.68 11.87 -12.14
N SER A 67 -1.01 12.51 -11.16
CA SER A 67 0.44 12.75 -11.20
C SER A 67 1.27 11.55 -10.69
N ARG A 68 0.69 10.69 -9.85
CA ARG A 68 1.37 9.59 -9.15
C ARG A 68 1.19 8.24 -9.85
N SER A 69 0.06 7.99 -10.50
CA SER A 69 -0.23 6.70 -11.16
C SER A 69 0.85 6.30 -12.17
N PRO A 70 1.39 7.19 -13.04
CA PRO A 70 2.44 6.81 -13.98
C PRO A 70 3.71 6.27 -13.30
N ALA A 71 4.10 6.86 -12.16
CA ALA A 71 5.25 6.41 -11.39
C ALA A 71 5.01 5.05 -10.72
N LEU A 72 3.80 4.82 -10.19
CA LEU A 72 3.41 3.53 -9.61
C LEU A 72 3.35 2.42 -10.67
N LEU A 73 2.77 2.71 -11.84
CA LEU A 73 2.73 1.77 -12.96
C LEU A 73 4.13 1.38 -13.42
N LYS A 74 5.07 2.33 -13.48
CA LYS A 74 6.46 2.04 -13.83
C LYS A 74 7.13 1.09 -12.83
N ARG A 75 6.86 1.24 -11.52
CA ARG A 75 7.37 0.33 -10.48
C ARG A 75 6.78 -1.07 -10.61
N LEU A 76 5.46 -1.17 -10.80
CA LEU A 76 4.77 -2.44 -11.05
C LEU A 76 5.31 -3.15 -12.30
N GLN A 77 5.49 -2.43 -13.41
CA GLN A 77 6.10 -2.98 -14.62
C GLN A 77 7.57 -3.39 -14.42
N GLY A 78 8.27 -2.74 -13.49
CA GLY A 78 9.64 -3.07 -13.07
C GLY A 78 9.75 -4.27 -12.14
N GLY A 79 8.63 -4.89 -11.73
CA GLY A 79 8.61 -6.06 -10.85
C GLY A 79 8.34 -5.75 -9.38
N GLU A 80 8.27 -4.47 -8.99
CA GLU A 80 8.02 -4.06 -7.61
C GLU A 80 6.55 -4.22 -7.26
N SER A 81 6.27 -4.78 -6.08
CA SER A 81 4.91 -4.92 -5.57
C SER A 81 4.52 -3.69 -4.75
N VAL A 82 3.27 -3.26 -4.90
CA VAL A 82 2.73 -2.07 -4.24
C VAL A 82 1.44 -2.44 -3.52
N ALA A 83 1.26 -1.98 -2.28
CA ALA A 83 -0.04 -2.01 -1.62
C ALA A 83 -0.71 -0.64 -1.76
N LEU A 84 -1.94 -0.63 -2.26
CA LEU A 84 -2.85 0.51 -2.19
C LEU A 84 -3.71 0.38 -0.94
N VAL A 85 -3.58 1.35 -0.05
CA VAL A 85 -4.31 1.42 1.22
C VAL A 85 -5.28 2.59 1.13
N SER A 86 -6.57 2.27 1.22
CA SER A 86 -7.63 3.27 1.38
C SER A 86 -8.11 3.27 2.82
N ASP A 87 -8.40 4.47 3.31
CA ASP A 87 -8.97 4.66 4.63
C ASP A 87 -10.42 4.21 4.61
N ALA A 88 -10.79 3.33 5.55
CA ALA A 88 -12.19 2.99 5.70
C ALA A 88 -12.92 4.17 6.36
N GLY A 89 -13.89 4.73 5.62
CA GLY A 89 -14.71 5.89 5.99
C GLY A 89 -14.55 7.03 5.00
N THR A 90 -15.38 7.04 3.95
CA THR A 90 -15.72 8.25 3.18
C THR A 90 -16.98 8.88 3.77
#